data_AF-A0A9D7DHR2-F1
#
_entry.id   AF-A0A9D7DHR2-F1
#
_cell.length_a   1.000
_cell.length_b   1.000
_cell.length_c   1.000
_cell.angle_alpha   90.00
_cell.angle_beta   90.00
_cell.angle_gamma   90.00
#
_symmetry.space_group_name_H-M   'P 1'
#
loop_
_entity.id
_entity.type
_entity.pdbx_description
1 polymer ?
#
loop_
_entity_poly.entity_id
_entity_poly.type
_entity_poly.pdbx_seq_one_letter_code
_entity_poly.pdbx_strand_id
1 'polypeptide(L)'
;MRSILLATCFFSLAVVAQPPNSDCANATLLCAQQPVADDNTGAVGLPGFCPGTANLLWYTFTTNSQGGPVDVTLSGIDCPVVPGMDDELTVVVLSGDGSCAPASFNAVSLCGTSNSLFTTTTNALAPNTQYWVVVAGEMNGGTTITAQCGYTISLSGPGMDVVNVDFDAGLDQEISEGGSVQLNATGGTTYSWTPTSGLSGNSIPDPIANPASPTTYAVTTVINGCTYTDSVLVAVIRLINPPTTFSPNGDGINDVWEVPGIADYPGSEVIIYDRWGQKVFKSNGYREPWDGTNDGKVVSEGTFYYYIQLNQLAGRSDPYTGFISVIR
;
A
#
# COMPACT_ATOMS: atom_id res chain seq x y z
N MET A 1 -56.74 -6.63 -38.18
CA MET A 1 -56.27 -5.43 -37.43
C MET A 1 -54.78 -5.62 -37.22
N ARG A 2 -53.94 -4.73 -37.77
CA ARG A 2 -52.48 -4.80 -37.62
C ARG A 2 -52.11 -4.17 -36.28
N SER A 3 -51.57 -4.97 -35.36
CA SER A 3 -51.04 -4.47 -34.08
C SER A 3 -49.77 -3.68 -34.32
N ILE A 4 -49.80 -2.39 -33.97
CA ILE A 4 -48.65 -1.49 -33.93
C ILE A 4 -47.98 -1.72 -32.57
N LEU A 5 -46.75 -2.25 -32.57
CA LEU A 5 -45.91 -2.31 -31.38
C LEU A 5 -45.36 -0.89 -31.13
N LEU A 6 -45.80 -0.25 -30.04
CA LEU A 6 -45.25 1.02 -29.58
C LEU A 6 -43.99 0.71 -28.75
N ALA A 7 -42.81 0.93 -29.31
CA ALA A 7 -41.55 0.84 -28.58
C ALA A 7 -41.39 2.10 -27.71
N THR A 8 -41.71 1.98 -26.42
CA THR A 8 -41.40 3.01 -25.43
C THR A 8 -39.89 3.00 -25.17
N CYS A 9 -39.20 4.00 -25.72
CA CYS A 9 -37.81 4.28 -25.45
C CYS A 9 -37.70 4.80 -24.01
N PHE A 10 -37.23 3.97 -23.07
CA PHE A 10 -36.84 4.41 -21.74
C PHE A 10 -35.53 5.21 -21.87
N PHE A 11 -35.62 6.53 -21.90
CA PHE A 11 -34.47 7.37 -21.55
C PHE A 11 -34.19 7.15 -20.06
N SER A 12 -33.12 6.42 -19.73
CA SER A 12 -32.58 6.43 -18.38
C SER A 12 -32.03 7.83 -18.12
N LEU A 13 -32.77 8.67 -17.41
CA LEU A 13 -32.14 9.80 -16.73
C LEU A 13 -31.21 9.18 -15.68
N ALA A 14 -29.91 9.18 -15.98
CA ALA A 14 -28.90 9.06 -14.95
C ALA A 14 -29.04 10.31 -14.07
N VAL A 15 -29.77 10.20 -12.97
CA VAL A 15 -29.73 11.20 -11.91
C VAL A 15 -28.35 11.07 -11.30
N VAL A 16 -27.41 11.91 -11.73
CA VAL A 16 -26.11 12.04 -11.09
C VAL A 16 -26.40 12.58 -9.69
N ALA A 17 -26.16 11.76 -8.67
CA ALA A 17 -26.29 12.19 -7.30
C ALA A 17 -25.25 13.30 -7.04
N GLN A 18 -25.64 14.30 -6.27
CA GLN A 18 -24.73 15.38 -5.86
C GLN A 18 -23.51 14.79 -5.15
N PRO A 19 -22.28 15.24 -5.47
CA PRO A 19 -21.12 14.86 -4.70
C PRO A 19 -21.33 15.16 -3.21
N PRO A 20 -20.94 14.23 -2.31
CA PRO A 20 -21.26 14.31 -0.89
C PRO A 20 -20.56 15.48 -0.18
N ASN A 21 -19.45 15.96 -0.74
CA ASN A 21 -18.63 17.05 -0.25
C ASN A 21 -18.89 18.39 -0.98
N SER A 22 -20.11 18.60 -1.47
CA SER A 22 -20.54 19.86 -2.09
C SER A 22 -20.81 20.99 -1.07
N ASP A 23 -20.60 20.74 0.22
CA ASP A 23 -20.67 21.74 1.28
C ASP A 23 -19.52 21.61 2.29
N CYS A 24 -19.25 22.68 3.02
CA CYS A 24 -18.19 22.75 4.02
C CYS A 24 -18.38 21.79 5.21
N ALA A 25 -19.62 21.48 5.59
CA ALA A 25 -19.91 20.63 6.74
C ALA A 25 -19.59 19.15 6.46
N ASN A 26 -19.67 18.76 5.18
CA ASN A 26 -19.36 17.43 4.67
C ASN A 26 -18.05 17.41 3.86
N ALA A 27 -17.16 18.37 4.10
CA ALA A 27 -15.88 18.48 3.41
C ALA A 27 -15.06 17.19 3.55
N THR A 28 -14.50 16.70 2.44
CA THR A 28 -13.67 15.49 2.43
C THR A 28 -12.33 15.78 3.11
N LEU A 29 -11.94 14.93 4.07
CA LEU A 29 -10.63 15.05 4.72
C LEU A 29 -9.50 14.71 3.73
N LEU A 30 -8.54 15.62 3.60
CA LEU A 30 -7.30 15.40 2.85
C LEU A 30 -6.16 15.10 3.82
N CYS A 31 -5.45 14.03 3.51
CA CYS A 31 -4.35 13.52 4.31
C CYS A 31 -3.04 13.66 3.54
N ALA A 32 -1.95 13.96 4.26
CA ALA A 32 -0.63 14.05 3.65
C ALA A 32 -0.29 12.74 2.94
N GLN A 33 0.21 12.82 1.70
CA GLN A 33 0.60 11.68 0.87
C GLN A 33 -0.52 10.65 0.56
N GLN A 34 -1.78 10.99 0.82
CA GLN A 34 -2.94 10.16 0.46
C GLN A 34 -3.79 10.92 -0.57
N PRO A 35 -3.47 10.81 -1.87
CA PRO A 35 -4.22 11.48 -2.91
C PRO A 35 -5.67 11.00 -2.95
N VAL A 36 -6.60 11.93 -3.17
CA VAL A 36 -8.03 11.65 -3.31
C VAL A 36 -8.44 11.90 -4.74
N ALA A 37 -9.05 10.90 -5.38
CA ALA A 37 -9.69 11.06 -6.68
C ALA A 37 -11.14 11.53 -6.48
N ASP A 38 -11.56 12.55 -7.20
CA ASP A 38 -12.89 13.15 -7.08
C ASP A 38 -13.37 13.73 -8.42
N ASP A 39 -14.64 14.13 -8.48
CA ASP A 39 -15.29 14.67 -9.67
C ASP A 39 -16.32 15.73 -9.26
N ASN A 40 -16.14 16.97 -9.73
CA ASN A 40 -17.06 18.06 -9.40
C ASN A 40 -18.34 18.09 -10.27
N THR A 41 -18.54 17.08 -11.12
CA THR A 41 -19.74 16.94 -11.96
C THR A 41 -21.01 17.00 -11.12
N GLY A 42 -21.88 17.95 -11.46
CA GLY A 42 -23.17 18.13 -10.83
C GLY A 42 -23.15 18.87 -9.48
N ALA A 43 -22.00 19.19 -8.89
CA ALA A 43 -21.95 19.86 -7.58
C ALA A 43 -22.69 21.20 -7.54
N VAL A 44 -23.51 21.44 -6.50
CA VAL A 44 -24.07 22.77 -6.20
C VAL A 44 -23.27 23.46 -5.09
N GLY A 45 -22.63 24.58 -5.43
CA GLY A 45 -21.96 25.42 -4.45
C GLY A 45 -22.37 26.89 -4.55
N LEU A 46 -22.58 27.51 -3.39
CA LEU A 46 -22.81 28.95 -3.23
C LEU A 46 -21.46 29.70 -3.26
N PRO A 47 -21.37 30.84 -3.97
CA PRO A 47 -20.11 31.40 -4.48
C PRO A 47 -19.29 32.18 -3.46
N GLY A 48 -18.02 32.45 -3.82
CA GLY A 48 -17.40 33.74 -3.45
C GLY A 48 -15.89 33.83 -3.35
N PHE A 49 -15.16 32.71 -3.30
CA PHE A 49 -13.73 32.77 -2.92
C PHE A 49 -12.77 33.05 -4.09
N CYS A 50 -13.16 32.66 -5.30
CA CYS A 50 -12.48 33.04 -6.54
C CYS A 50 -13.52 33.58 -7.56
N PRO A 51 -13.12 34.44 -8.51
CA PRO A 51 -14.02 34.90 -9.56
C PRO A 51 -14.51 33.72 -10.42
N GLY A 52 -15.77 33.71 -10.85
CA GLY A 52 -16.24 32.76 -11.89
C GLY A 52 -16.55 31.32 -11.44
N THR A 53 -16.38 30.98 -10.17
CA THR A 53 -16.43 29.59 -9.70
C THR A 53 -17.84 29.06 -9.41
N ALA A 54 -18.24 27.95 -10.05
CA ALA A 54 -19.37 27.09 -9.67
C ALA A 54 -18.91 25.61 -9.62
N ASN A 55 -19.80 24.66 -9.35
CA ASN A 55 -19.45 23.24 -9.16
C ASN A 55 -18.35 23.04 -8.10
N LEU A 56 -18.63 23.48 -6.86
CA LEU A 56 -17.66 23.56 -5.78
C LEU A 56 -17.65 22.26 -4.97
N LEU A 57 -16.46 21.67 -4.80
CA LEU A 57 -16.18 20.62 -3.83
C LEU A 57 -15.32 21.15 -2.70
N TRP A 58 -15.66 20.71 -1.49
CA TRP A 58 -15.02 21.10 -0.26
C TRP A 58 -14.15 19.98 0.27
N TYR A 59 -12.99 20.38 0.74
CA TYR A 59 -12.05 19.53 1.42
C TYR A 59 -11.58 20.22 2.69
N THR A 60 -11.08 19.43 3.63
CA THR A 60 -10.49 19.94 4.87
C THR A 60 -9.20 19.22 5.19
N PHE A 61 -8.29 19.90 5.88
CA PHE A 61 -7.08 19.30 6.43
C PHE A 61 -6.71 20.00 7.73
N THR A 62 -5.87 19.35 8.54
CA THR A 62 -5.30 19.95 9.75
C THR A 62 -3.78 19.92 9.64
N THR A 63 -3.14 21.07 9.83
CA THR A 63 -1.68 21.17 9.82
C THR A 63 -1.04 20.38 10.96
N ASN A 64 0.21 20.00 10.78
CA ASN A 64 1.02 19.31 11.79
C ASN A 64 1.35 20.23 13.00
N SER A 65 2.16 19.70 13.94
CA SER A 65 2.57 20.42 15.16
C SER A 65 3.49 21.62 14.94
N GLN A 66 4.09 21.76 13.75
CA GLN A 66 5.04 22.84 13.41
C GLN A 66 4.37 23.97 12.63
N GLY A 67 3.32 23.67 11.85
CA GLY A 67 2.78 24.57 10.84
C GLY A 67 3.72 24.74 9.65
N GLY A 68 3.50 25.77 8.85
CA GLY A 68 4.28 26.06 7.66
C GLY A 68 3.46 26.02 6.37
N PRO A 69 4.09 26.28 5.22
CA PRO A 69 3.42 26.27 3.93
C PRO A 69 2.88 24.88 3.59
N VAL A 70 1.74 24.87 2.91
CA VAL A 70 1.07 23.68 2.38
C VAL A 70 0.89 23.86 0.88
N ASP A 71 1.30 22.84 0.14
CA ASP A 71 1.13 22.71 -1.30
C ASP A 71 -0.11 21.86 -1.58
N VAL A 72 -1.03 22.40 -2.37
CA VAL A 72 -2.21 21.71 -2.87
C VAL A 72 -2.04 21.48 -4.36
N THR A 73 -1.97 20.22 -4.76
CA THR A 73 -1.75 19.83 -6.15
C THR A 73 -2.98 19.14 -6.72
N LEU A 74 -3.45 19.64 -7.87
CA LEU A 74 -4.38 18.90 -8.73
C LEU A 74 -3.60 18.22 -9.86
N SER A 75 -3.95 16.98 -10.13
CA SER A 75 -3.37 16.14 -11.18
C SER A 75 -4.45 15.29 -11.84
N GLY A 76 -4.15 14.72 -13.01
CA GLY A 76 -5.12 13.87 -13.72
C GLY A 76 -6.44 14.57 -14.03
N ILE A 77 -6.40 15.88 -14.30
CA ILE A 77 -7.60 16.65 -14.66
C ILE A 77 -8.13 16.14 -15.99
N ASP A 78 -9.38 15.67 -16.00
CA ASP A 78 -10.07 15.12 -17.16
C ASP A 78 -11.46 15.76 -17.26
N CYS A 79 -11.60 16.71 -18.17
CA CYS A 79 -12.85 17.43 -18.43
C CYS A 79 -13.50 16.89 -19.71
N PRO A 80 -14.81 16.55 -19.70
CA PRO A 80 -15.49 16.07 -20.88
C PRO A 80 -15.64 17.21 -21.90
N VAL A 81 -15.44 16.89 -23.18
CA VAL A 81 -15.58 17.86 -24.27
C VAL A 81 -17.05 18.10 -24.57
N VAL A 82 -17.65 19.09 -23.91
CA VAL A 82 -19.04 19.52 -24.10
C VAL A 82 -19.07 20.93 -24.71
N PRO A 83 -19.80 21.17 -25.81
CA PRO A 83 -19.88 22.50 -26.41
C PRO A 83 -20.35 23.56 -25.41
N GLY A 84 -19.54 24.60 -25.23
CA GLY A 84 -19.80 25.69 -24.30
C GLY A 84 -19.43 25.40 -22.85
N MET A 85 -18.87 24.23 -22.54
CA MET A 85 -18.27 23.92 -21.24
C MET A 85 -16.82 24.37 -21.18
N ASP A 86 -16.46 24.97 -20.05
CA ASP A 86 -15.09 25.30 -19.71
C ASP A 86 -14.26 24.05 -19.35
N ASP A 87 -12.94 24.14 -19.41
CA ASP A 87 -12.04 23.01 -19.14
C ASP A 87 -11.07 23.25 -17.97
N GLU A 88 -11.25 24.37 -17.25
CA GLU A 88 -10.35 24.77 -16.17
C GLU A 88 -10.96 24.56 -14.78
N LEU A 89 -10.15 24.03 -13.87
CA LEU A 89 -10.46 23.99 -12.45
C LEU A 89 -9.70 25.08 -11.71
N THR A 90 -10.34 25.63 -10.68
CA THR A 90 -9.76 26.59 -9.74
C THR A 90 -9.67 26.01 -8.34
N VAL A 91 -8.55 26.29 -7.67
CA VAL A 91 -8.30 25.87 -6.28
C VAL A 91 -7.93 27.07 -5.41
N VAL A 92 -8.49 27.10 -4.21
CA VAL A 92 -8.12 28.03 -3.15
C VAL A 92 -8.16 27.35 -1.79
N VAL A 93 -7.19 27.69 -0.94
CA VAL A 93 -7.14 27.33 0.46
C VAL A 93 -7.69 28.46 1.33
N LEU A 94 -8.54 28.09 2.29
CA LEU A 94 -9.26 28.98 3.17
C LEU A 94 -8.95 28.66 4.64
N SER A 95 -8.81 29.71 5.46
CA SER A 95 -8.98 29.65 6.91
C SER A 95 -10.44 29.91 7.26
N GLY A 96 -10.92 29.40 8.39
CA GLY A 96 -12.30 29.58 8.84
C GLY A 96 -12.47 29.26 10.33
N ASP A 97 -13.61 29.65 10.89
CA ASP A 97 -13.96 29.42 12.30
C ASP A 97 -14.74 28.09 12.53
N GLY A 98 -14.92 27.29 11.48
CA GLY A 98 -15.67 26.03 11.51
C GLY A 98 -17.21 26.19 11.46
N SER A 99 -17.74 27.42 11.44
CA SER A 99 -19.20 27.65 11.35
C SER A 99 -19.78 27.37 9.96
N CYS A 100 -18.92 27.19 8.95
CA CYS A 100 -19.27 27.11 7.54
C CYS A 100 -20.07 28.31 7.01
N ALA A 101 -20.04 29.45 7.71
CA ALA A 101 -20.61 30.70 7.23
C ALA A 101 -19.68 31.31 6.16
N PRO A 102 -20.17 31.72 4.97
CA PRO A 102 -19.31 32.29 3.93
C PRO A 102 -18.44 33.46 4.40
N ALA A 103 -18.94 34.27 5.32
CA ALA A 103 -18.23 35.43 5.87
C ALA A 103 -17.11 35.08 6.88
N SER A 104 -17.05 33.84 7.39
CA SER A 104 -16.00 33.43 8.31
C SER A 104 -14.74 32.94 7.60
N PHE A 105 -14.84 32.68 6.30
CA PHE A 105 -13.71 32.21 5.51
C PHE A 105 -12.83 33.34 5.00
N ASN A 106 -11.52 33.14 5.08
CA ASN A 106 -10.52 34.04 4.50
C ASN A 106 -9.52 33.22 3.68
N ALA A 107 -9.24 33.66 2.45
CA ALA A 107 -8.24 33.01 1.60
C ALA A 107 -6.82 33.12 2.19
N VAL A 108 -6.13 31.99 2.25
CA VAL A 108 -4.75 31.85 2.75
C VAL A 108 -3.76 31.38 1.67
N SER A 109 -4.25 31.29 0.43
CA SER A 109 -3.48 31.04 -0.80
C SER A 109 -4.03 31.93 -1.92
N LEU A 110 -3.28 32.03 -3.02
CA LEU A 110 -3.81 32.58 -4.26
C LEU A 110 -4.71 31.55 -4.95
N CYS A 111 -5.71 32.04 -5.70
CA CYS A 111 -6.48 31.18 -6.62
C CYS A 111 -5.53 30.64 -7.69
N GLY A 112 -5.39 29.32 -7.76
CA GLY A 112 -4.72 28.65 -8.87
C GLY A 112 -5.76 28.14 -9.85
N THR A 113 -5.57 28.39 -11.15
CA THR A 113 -6.48 27.97 -12.21
C THR A 113 -5.71 27.23 -13.30
N SER A 114 -6.15 26.03 -13.68
CA SER A 114 -5.55 25.28 -14.79
C SER A 114 -6.47 24.15 -15.27
N ASN A 115 -6.23 23.72 -16.50
CA ASN A 115 -6.76 22.48 -17.10
C ASN A 115 -5.72 21.35 -17.15
N SER A 116 -4.56 21.54 -16.50
CA SER A 116 -3.46 20.58 -16.44
C SER A 116 -2.92 20.50 -15.01
N LEU A 117 -1.93 19.64 -14.76
CA LEU A 117 -1.32 19.53 -13.43
C LEU A 117 -0.84 20.90 -12.94
N PHE A 118 -1.28 21.30 -11.75
CA PHE A 118 -0.85 22.54 -11.11
C PHE A 118 -0.85 22.43 -9.59
N THR A 119 -0.05 23.29 -8.97
CA THR A 119 0.09 23.39 -7.52
C THR A 119 -0.15 24.83 -7.08
N THR A 120 -0.96 25.03 -6.04
CA THR A 120 -1.04 26.29 -5.30
C THR A 120 -0.41 26.11 -3.92
N THR A 121 0.39 27.08 -3.51
CA THR A 121 1.10 27.06 -2.22
C THR A 121 0.52 28.14 -1.32
N THR A 122 0.22 27.76 -0.09
CA THR A 122 -0.22 28.69 0.96
C THR A 122 0.95 29.51 1.51
N ASN A 123 0.63 30.63 2.16
CA ASN A 123 1.58 31.21 3.12
C ASN A 123 1.81 30.25 4.30
N ALA A 124 2.79 30.53 5.15
CA ALA A 124 3.01 29.71 6.35
C ALA A 124 1.74 29.65 7.22
N LEU A 125 1.18 28.45 7.37
CA LEU A 125 -0.02 28.20 8.16
C LEU A 125 0.33 27.92 9.62
N ALA A 126 -0.62 28.16 10.53
CA ALA A 126 -0.43 27.92 11.95
C ALA A 126 -0.37 26.41 12.26
N PRO A 127 0.33 25.97 13.33
CA PRO A 127 0.37 24.57 13.74
C PRO A 127 -0.98 24.09 14.28
N ASN A 128 -1.25 22.79 14.16
CA ASN A 128 -2.43 22.08 14.69
C ASN A 128 -3.76 22.80 14.37
N THR A 129 -3.88 23.40 13.19
CA THR A 129 -5.00 24.27 12.81
C THR A 129 -5.72 23.69 11.60
N GLN A 130 -7.06 23.69 11.65
CA GLN A 130 -7.89 23.23 10.54
C GLN A 130 -8.02 24.29 9.45
N TYR A 131 -7.94 23.85 8.20
CA TYR A 131 -8.14 24.65 7.00
C TYR A 131 -9.06 23.91 6.02
N TRP A 132 -9.49 24.64 4.99
CA TRP A 132 -10.34 24.12 3.93
C TRP A 132 -9.67 24.33 2.58
N VAL A 133 -9.87 23.38 1.66
CA VAL A 133 -9.57 23.57 0.24
C VAL A 133 -10.89 23.55 -0.51
N VAL A 134 -11.04 24.49 -1.42
CA VAL A 134 -12.18 24.54 -2.33
C VAL A 134 -11.65 24.31 -3.73
N VAL A 135 -12.19 23.29 -4.40
CA VAL A 135 -11.97 23.05 -5.83
C VAL A 135 -13.25 23.40 -6.56
N ALA A 136 -13.15 24.17 -7.63
CA ALA A 136 -14.29 24.64 -8.40
C ALA A 136 -14.04 24.51 -9.90
N GLY A 137 -15.10 24.45 -10.68
CA GLY A 137 -14.98 24.70 -12.12
C GLY A 137 -15.00 26.19 -12.43
N GLU A 138 -14.25 26.60 -13.44
CA GLU A 138 -14.29 27.94 -14.00
C GLU A 138 -15.38 28.12 -15.06
N MET A 139 -15.71 29.38 -15.34
CA MET A 139 -16.53 29.77 -16.48
C MET A 139 -16.05 31.12 -17.01
N ASN A 140 -15.05 31.08 -17.90
CA ASN A 140 -14.43 32.25 -18.53
C ASN A 140 -14.45 32.12 -20.06
N GLY A 141 -13.74 32.99 -20.78
CA GLY A 141 -13.50 32.80 -22.22
C GLY A 141 -14.73 32.83 -23.14
N GLY A 142 -15.91 33.21 -22.63
CA GLY A 142 -17.17 33.15 -23.37
C GLY A 142 -17.87 31.79 -23.31
N THR A 143 -17.44 30.88 -22.43
CA THR A 143 -18.15 29.64 -22.12
C THR A 143 -19.50 29.93 -21.45
N THR A 144 -20.41 28.96 -21.54
CA THR A 144 -21.78 29.04 -21.03
C THR A 144 -22.10 27.99 -19.98
N ILE A 145 -21.19 27.04 -19.78
CA ILE A 145 -21.29 25.92 -18.85
C ILE A 145 -19.98 25.89 -18.07
N THR A 146 -20.07 25.88 -16.75
CA THR A 146 -18.91 25.77 -15.86
C THR A 146 -18.20 24.42 -16.04
N ALA A 147 -16.88 24.40 -15.93
CA ALA A 147 -16.09 23.17 -15.97
C ALA A 147 -16.60 22.11 -14.97
N GLN A 148 -16.65 20.87 -15.44
CA GLN A 148 -16.97 19.68 -14.68
C GLN A 148 -15.92 18.64 -15.05
N CYS A 149 -15.05 18.25 -14.13
CA CYS A 149 -13.89 17.44 -14.43
C CYS A 149 -13.65 16.43 -13.31
N GLY A 150 -13.19 15.23 -13.70
CA GLY A 150 -12.52 14.33 -12.79
C GLY A 150 -11.10 14.81 -12.50
N TYR A 151 -10.60 14.60 -11.29
CA TYR A 151 -9.24 14.97 -10.91
C TYR A 151 -8.74 14.17 -9.71
N THR A 152 -7.46 14.30 -9.41
CA THR A 152 -6.82 13.82 -8.19
C THR A 152 -6.21 14.99 -7.43
N ILE A 153 -6.63 15.18 -6.19
CA ILE A 153 -6.09 16.20 -5.27
C ILE A 153 -5.11 15.57 -4.27
N SER A 154 -4.00 16.25 -4.02
CA SER A 154 -2.99 15.82 -3.04
C SER A 154 -2.41 17.00 -2.26
N LEU A 155 -2.01 16.73 -1.02
CA LEU A 155 -1.38 17.70 -0.11
C LEU A 155 0.07 17.33 0.17
N SER A 156 0.93 18.35 0.21
CA SER A 156 2.34 18.22 0.61
C SER A 156 2.87 19.53 1.22
N GLY A 157 4.17 19.59 1.49
CA GLY A 157 4.84 20.77 2.04
C GLY A 157 4.96 20.76 3.58
N PRO A 158 5.75 21.68 4.17
CA PRO A 158 6.14 21.63 5.59
C PRO A 158 5.00 21.64 6.61
N GLY A 159 3.84 22.23 6.27
CA GLY A 159 2.67 22.25 7.16
C GLY A 159 1.89 20.93 7.19
N MET A 160 2.09 20.07 6.20
CA MET A 160 1.46 18.75 6.08
C MET A 160 2.45 17.61 6.30
N ASP A 161 3.71 17.84 5.96
CA ASP A 161 4.79 16.90 6.19
C ASP A 161 4.81 16.53 7.66
N VAL A 162 4.82 15.25 7.98
CA VAL A 162 4.85 14.85 9.38
C VAL A 162 6.31 14.90 9.82
N VAL A 163 6.82 16.13 9.99
CA VAL A 163 8.23 16.38 10.33
C VAL A 163 8.55 15.65 11.63
N ASN A 164 9.52 14.72 11.55
CA ASN A 164 9.95 13.76 12.60
C ASN A 164 9.01 12.56 12.87
N VAL A 165 8.13 12.23 11.92
CA VAL A 165 7.13 11.19 12.06
C VAL A 165 7.00 10.47 10.70
N ASP A 166 8.07 9.81 10.27
CA ASP A 166 7.93 8.73 9.30
C ASP A 166 7.23 7.60 10.05
N PHE A 167 5.94 7.39 9.79
CA PHE A 167 5.21 6.32 10.47
C PHE A 167 5.74 4.99 9.94
N ASP A 168 6.59 4.36 10.77
CA ASP A 168 7.42 3.23 10.40
C ASP A 168 7.16 2.09 11.38
N ALA A 169 6.84 0.91 10.88
CA ALA A 169 6.63 -0.33 11.62
C ALA A 169 7.95 -0.98 12.08
N GLY A 170 9.08 -0.52 11.54
CA GLY A 170 10.41 -1.05 11.69
C GLY A 170 10.80 -2.00 10.54
N LEU A 171 12.09 -2.36 10.51
CA LEU A 171 12.62 -3.30 9.52
C LEU A 171 12.06 -4.72 9.72
N ASP A 172 12.00 -5.48 8.63
CA ASP A 172 11.72 -6.92 8.66
C ASP A 172 12.63 -7.67 9.65
N GLN A 173 12.07 -8.65 10.34
CA GLN A 173 12.71 -9.41 11.40
C GLN A 173 12.75 -10.90 11.08
N GLU A 174 13.69 -11.59 11.69
CA GLU A 174 13.87 -13.04 11.54
C GLU A 174 14.06 -13.69 12.92
N ILE A 175 13.28 -14.73 13.18
CA ILE A 175 13.31 -15.51 14.44
C ILE A 175 13.48 -16.98 14.14
N SER A 176 14.09 -17.74 15.05
CA SER A 176 14.02 -19.21 15.00
C SER A 176 12.62 -19.70 15.42
N GLU A 177 12.27 -20.92 15.02
CA GLU A 177 11.03 -21.57 15.48
C GLU A 177 10.89 -21.50 17.02
N GLY A 178 9.74 -21.00 17.47
CA GLY A 178 9.46 -20.75 18.89
C GLY A 178 10.12 -19.51 19.49
N GLY A 179 10.98 -18.82 18.76
CA GLY A 179 11.64 -17.58 19.17
C GLY A 179 10.75 -16.34 19.05
N SER A 180 11.12 -15.24 19.68
CA SER A 180 10.37 -13.98 19.66
C SER A 180 11.25 -12.78 19.36
N VAL A 181 10.64 -11.70 18.90
CA VAL A 181 11.30 -10.42 18.60
C VAL A 181 10.46 -9.26 19.10
N GLN A 182 11.12 -8.20 19.54
CA GLN A 182 10.48 -6.94 19.93
C GLN A 182 10.29 -6.07 18.68
N LEU A 183 9.04 -5.81 18.29
CA LEU A 183 8.74 -4.82 17.24
C LEU A 183 8.84 -3.40 17.82
N ASN A 184 9.01 -2.40 16.96
CA ASN A 184 9.08 -1.00 17.37
C ASN A 184 8.51 -0.09 16.28
N ALA A 185 7.24 0.29 16.42
CA ALA A 185 6.62 1.26 15.55
C ALA A 185 6.86 2.68 16.08
N THR A 186 7.26 3.58 15.18
CA THR A 186 7.50 5.00 15.48
C THR A 186 6.54 5.89 14.72
N GLY A 187 6.49 7.18 15.07
CA GLY A 187 5.65 8.14 14.36
C GLY A 187 4.13 7.99 14.58
N GLY A 188 3.68 7.21 15.56
CA GLY A 188 2.26 7.08 15.90
C GLY A 188 1.89 7.79 17.20
N THR A 189 0.64 8.24 17.32
CA THR A 189 0.04 8.62 18.62
C THR A 189 -0.83 7.51 19.18
N THR A 190 -1.30 6.62 18.31
CA THR A 190 -2.10 5.44 18.62
C THR A 190 -1.56 4.29 17.79
N TYR A 191 -1.66 3.07 18.30
CA TYR A 191 -1.18 1.90 17.59
C TYR A 191 -2.29 0.87 17.53
N SER A 192 -2.46 0.25 16.38
CA SER A 192 -3.34 -0.91 16.20
C SER A 192 -2.70 -1.90 15.24
N TRP A 193 -2.17 -2.98 15.80
CA TRP A 193 -1.49 -4.05 15.08
C TRP A 193 -2.43 -5.16 14.61
N THR A 194 -2.22 -5.65 13.41
CA THR A 194 -2.94 -6.79 12.81
C THR A 194 -1.99 -7.67 11.97
N PRO A 195 -2.13 -9.01 11.97
CA PRO A 195 -3.01 -9.79 12.85
C PRO A 195 -2.54 -9.70 14.32
N THR A 196 -3.43 -9.98 15.27
CA THR A 196 -3.09 -9.95 16.71
C THR A 196 -2.46 -11.25 17.19
N SER A 197 -2.56 -12.32 16.41
CA SER A 197 -2.01 -13.63 16.75
C SER A 197 -0.49 -13.56 16.88
N GLY A 198 0.04 -14.10 17.99
CA GLY A 198 1.47 -14.07 18.27
C GLY A 198 2.01 -12.73 18.77
N LEU A 199 1.17 -11.70 19.00
CA LEU A 199 1.62 -10.44 19.61
C LEU A 199 1.31 -10.39 21.12
N SER A 200 2.21 -9.79 21.91
CA SER A 200 1.99 -9.55 23.35
C SER A 200 0.93 -8.47 23.63
N GLY A 201 0.63 -7.63 22.65
CA GLY A 201 -0.39 -6.59 22.68
C GLY A 201 -0.56 -6.00 21.28
N ASN A 202 -1.72 -5.43 20.99
CA ASN A 202 -2.00 -4.84 19.68
C ASN A 202 -2.17 -3.32 19.72
N SER A 203 -2.18 -2.70 20.90
CA SER A 203 -2.39 -1.25 21.08
C SER A 203 -1.20 -0.52 21.69
N ILE A 204 0.01 -1.08 21.52
CA ILE A 204 1.28 -0.52 22.00
C ILE A 204 2.24 -0.33 20.81
N PRO A 205 3.15 0.65 20.87
CA PRO A 205 4.17 0.85 19.82
C PRO A 205 5.10 -0.35 19.66
N ASP A 206 5.34 -1.08 20.75
CA ASP A 206 6.38 -2.07 20.89
C ASP A 206 5.84 -3.41 21.40
N PRO A 207 5.08 -4.17 20.58
CA PRO A 207 4.70 -5.52 20.93
C PRO A 207 5.84 -6.53 20.72
N ILE A 208 5.89 -7.56 21.58
CA ILE A 208 6.69 -8.75 21.34
C ILE A 208 5.92 -9.65 20.37
N ALA A 209 6.53 -9.99 19.24
CA ALA A 209 6.01 -10.91 18.24
C ALA A 209 6.63 -12.30 18.38
N ASN A 210 5.79 -13.34 18.35
CA ASN A 210 6.13 -14.76 18.40
C ASN A 210 5.18 -15.55 17.46
N PRO A 211 5.15 -15.26 16.15
CA PRO A 211 4.33 -16.03 15.22
C PRO A 211 4.87 -17.45 15.03
N ALA A 212 3.97 -18.42 14.78
CA ALA A 212 4.34 -19.81 14.51
C ALA A 212 4.80 -20.06 13.06
N SER A 213 4.47 -19.14 12.15
CA SER A 213 4.82 -19.17 10.72
C SER A 213 5.15 -17.75 10.26
N PRO A 214 5.86 -17.57 9.12
CA PRO A 214 6.13 -16.23 8.59
C PRO A 214 4.85 -15.38 8.55
N THR A 215 4.87 -14.23 9.21
CA THR A 215 3.68 -13.38 9.39
C THR A 215 4.05 -11.93 9.15
N THR A 216 3.29 -11.26 8.30
CA THR A 216 3.36 -9.80 8.13
C THR A 216 2.43 -9.14 9.13
N TYR A 217 2.98 -8.31 10.01
CA TYR A 217 2.23 -7.49 10.95
C TYR A 217 2.12 -6.08 10.40
N ALA A 218 0.90 -5.60 10.19
CA ALA A 218 0.60 -4.22 9.85
C ALA A 218 0.21 -3.45 11.11
N VAL A 219 0.81 -2.26 11.29
CA VAL A 219 0.48 -1.31 12.35
C VAL A 219 -0.23 -0.12 11.74
N THR A 220 -1.22 0.39 12.47
CA THR A 220 -1.98 1.58 12.06
C THR A 220 -1.96 2.65 13.15
N THR A 221 -1.90 3.91 12.75
CA THR A 221 -2.08 5.08 13.62
C THR A 221 -3.09 6.04 13.00
N VAL A 222 -3.82 6.78 13.84
CA VAL A 222 -4.71 7.85 13.41
C VAL A 222 -4.16 9.19 13.90
N ILE A 223 -3.82 10.08 12.98
CA ILE A 223 -3.33 11.44 13.26
C ILE A 223 -4.23 12.42 12.53
N ASN A 224 -4.87 13.33 13.25
CA ASN A 224 -5.79 14.32 12.67
C ASN A 224 -6.90 13.71 11.78
N GLY A 225 -7.38 12.51 12.13
CA GLY A 225 -8.38 11.77 11.35
C GLY A 225 -7.83 10.96 10.17
N CYS A 226 -6.55 11.13 9.84
CA CYS A 226 -5.86 10.39 8.79
C CYS A 226 -5.32 9.07 9.32
N THR A 227 -5.62 7.97 8.63
CA THR A 227 -5.11 6.65 8.97
C THR A 227 -3.81 6.38 8.21
N TYR A 228 -2.71 6.19 8.94
CA TYR A 228 -1.43 5.76 8.39
C TYR A 228 -1.21 4.29 8.71
N THR A 229 -0.66 3.55 7.76
CA THR A 229 -0.43 2.10 7.87
C THR A 229 0.96 1.79 7.36
N ASP A 230 1.70 0.99 8.11
CA ASP A 230 2.95 0.39 7.68
C ASP A 230 3.03 -1.07 8.17
N SER A 231 3.97 -1.86 7.66
CA SER A 231 4.06 -3.28 7.99
C SER A 231 5.48 -3.82 8.09
N VAL A 232 5.64 -4.82 8.95
CA VAL A 232 6.88 -5.55 9.17
C VAL A 232 6.65 -7.05 8.99
N LEU A 233 7.51 -7.72 8.21
CA LEU A 233 7.53 -9.17 8.11
C LEU A 233 8.36 -9.77 9.25
N VAL A 234 7.78 -10.72 9.99
CA VAL A 234 8.51 -11.57 10.93
C VAL A 234 8.62 -12.97 10.33
N ALA A 235 9.78 -13.30 9.79
CA ALA A 235 10.07 -14.63 9.26
C ALA A 235 10.44 -15.62 10.36
N VAL A 236 10.02 -16.88 10.19
CA VAL A 236 10.31 -17.98 11.11
C VAL A 236 11.24 -18.98 10.43
N ILE A 237 12.49 -19.04 10.89
CA ILE A 237 13.48 -20.03 10.47
C ILE A 237 13.20 -21.35 11.17
N ARG A 238 12.92 -22.38 10.37
CA ARG A 238 12.87 -23.78 10.79
C ARG A 238 14.14 -24.50 10.36
N LEU A 239 14.75 -25.24 11.28
CA LEU A 239 15.92 -26.06 10.98
C LEU A 239 15.49 -27.25 10.11
N ILE A 240 16.30 -27.58 9.09
CA ILE A 240 16.14 -28.82 8.35
C ILE A 240 17.02 -29.92 8.95
N ASN A 241 16.61 -31.17 8.78
CA ASN A 241 17.39 -32.34 9.19
C ASN A 241 17.59 -33.30 8.01
N PRO A 242 18.60 -33.07 7.15
CA PRO A 242 18.84 -33.92 5.99
C PRO A 242 19.22 -35.34 6.44
N PRO A 243 18.50 -36.39 6.01
CA PRO A 243 18.83 -37.76 6.40
C PRO A 243 20.17 -38.18 5.79
N THR A 244 20.91 -39.03 6.50
CA THR A 244 22.24 -39.48 6.05
C THR A 244 22.20 -40.76 5.23
N THR A 245 21.01 -41.32 4.95
CA THR A 245 20.85 -42.60 4.24
C THR A 245 19.46 -42.68 3.59
N PHE A 246 19.37 -43.29 2.40
CA PHE A 246 18.12 -43.69 1.77
C PHE A 246 18.37 -44.92 0.87
N SER A 247 17.29 -45.62 0.48
CA SER A 247 17.34 -46.91 -0.22
C SER A 247 16.53 -46.91 -1.51
N PRO A 248 17.07 -46.40 -2.64
CA PRO A 248 16.38 -46.37 -3.93
C PRO A 248 16.35 -47.78 -4.57
N ASN A 249 15.48 -48.65 -4.07
CA ASN A 249 15.33 -50.06 -4.49
C ASN A 249 13.94 -50.38 -5.10
N GLY A 250 13.00 -49.42 -5.07
CA GLY A 250 11.67 -49.51 -5.65
C GLY A 250 10.62 -50.20 -4.77
N ASP A 251 10.88 -50.34 -3.46
CA ASP A 251 9.93 -50.95 -2.52
C ASP A 251 8.91 -49.95 -1.94
N GLY A 252 9.03 -48.66 -2.28
CA GLY A 252 8.18 -47.56 -1.83
C GLY A 252 8.62 -46.94 -0.50
N ILE A 253 9.71 -47.39 0.12
CA ILE A 253 10.20 -46.94 1.42
C ILE A 253 11.59 -46.31 1.26
N ASN A 254 11.70 -45.01 1.55
CA ASN A 254 12.95 -44.25 1.41
C ASN A 254 13.59 -44.38 0.01
N ASP A 255 12.78 -44.53 -1.03
CA ASP A 255 13.24 -44.63 -2.42
C ASP A 255 13.81 -43.31 -2.96
N VAL A 256 13.49 -42.21 -2.28
CA VAL A 256 13.97 -40.87 -2.59
C VAL A 256 14.55 -40.23 -1.33
N TRP A 257 15.49 -39.30 -1.52
CA TRP A 257 16.12 -38.56 -0.45
C TRP A 257 15.26 -37.36 -0.03
N GLU A 258 14.23 -37.59 0.77
CA GLU A 258 13.41 -36.50 1.31
C GLU A 258 14.14 -35.74 2.42
N VAL A 259 14.10 -34.41 2.37
CA VAL A 259 14.66 -33.53 3.41
C VAL A 259 13.52 -32.82 4.14
N PRO A 260 13.13 -33.27 5.36
CA PRO A 260 12.05 -32.64 6.11
C PRO A 260 12.32 -31.14 6.39
N GLY A 261 11.28 -30.31 6.26
CA GLY A 261 11.31 -28.87 6.49
C GLY A 261 11.84 -28.02 5.33
N ILE A 262 12.48 -28.62 4.31
CA ILE A 262 13.04 -27.86 3.19
C ILE A 262 11.96 -27.17 2.32
N ALA A 263 10.71 -27.66 2.38
CA ALA A 263 9.58 -27.08 1.66
C ALA A 263 9.26 -25.64 2.09
N ASP A 264 9.67 -25.24 3.31
CA ASP A 264 9.54 -23.86 3.79
C ASP A 264 10.48 -22.88 3.08
N TYR A 265 11.44 -23.41 2.32
CA TYR A 265 12.48 -22.68 1.59
C TYR A 265 12.37 -22.98 0.08
N PRO A 266 11.34 -22.49 -0.62
CA PRO A 266 11.06 -22.85 -2.01
C PRO A 266 12.15 -22.41 -3.01
N GLY A 267 13.08 -21.54 -2.61
CA GLY A 267 14.25 -21.11 -3.39
C GLY A 267 15.57 -21.72 -2.91
N SER A 268 15.54 -22.78 -2.09
CA SER A 268 16.75 -23.44 -1.59
C SER A 268 17.56 -24.05 -2.72
N GLU A 269 18.88 -23.92 -2.72
CA GLU A 269 19.75 -24.63 -3.65
C GLU A 269 20.21 -25.96 -3.02
N VAL A 270 19.95 -27.08 -3.69
CA VAL A 270 20.40 -28.40 -3.26
C VAL A 270 21.36 -28.96 -4.30
N ILE A 271 22.56 -29.34 -3.88
CA ILE A 271 23.57 -29.94 -4.74
C ILE A 271 24.08 -31.21 -4.07
N ILE A 272 24.21 -32.28 -4.85
CA ILE A 272 24.79 -33.54 -4.38
C ILE A 272 26.01 -33.86 -5.23
N TYR A 273 27.08 -34.24 -4.55
CA TYR A 273 28.37 -34.60 -5.11
C TYR A 273 28.69 -36.05 -4.81
N ASP A 274 29.40 -36.71 -5.72
CA ASP A 274 30.04 -37.99 -5.42
C ASP A 274 31.31 -37.80 -4.57
N ARG A 275 31.97 -38.91 -4.22
CA ARG A 275 33.21 -38.92 -3.42
C ARG A 275 34.41 -38.24 -4.09
N TRP A 276 34.34 -37.93 -5.38
CA TRP A 276 35.38 -37.23 -6.13
C TRP A 276 35.06 -35.74 -6.32
N GLY A 277 33.94 -35.26 -5.77
CA GLY A 277 33.50 -33.87 -5.90
C GLY A 277 32.78 -33.59 -7.22
N GLN A 278 32.42 -34.61 -8.00
CA GLN A 278 31.61 -34.41 -9.19
C GLN A 278 30.14 -34.26 -8.79
N LYS A 279 29.50 -33.21 -9.29
CA LYS A 279 28.07 -32.96 -9.09
C LYS A 279 27.24 -34.02 -9.81
N VAL A 280 26.38 -34.72 -9.07
CA VAL A 280 25.49 -35.78 -9.56
C VAL A 280 24.02 -35.38 -9.53
N PHE A 281 23.67 -34.35 -8.74
CA PHE A 281 22.32 -33.80 -8.68
C PHE A 281 22.40 -32.30 -8.38
N LYS A 282 21.46 -31.53 -8.93
CA LYS A 282 21.24 -30.13 -8.56
C LYS A 282 19.76 -29.80 -8.67
N SER A 283 19.26 -29.07 -7.68
CA SER A 283 17.93 -28.49 -7.72
C SER A 283 17.95 -27.04 -7.23
N ASN A 284 17.01 -26.24 -7.75
CA ASN A 284 16.67 -24.92 -7.24
C ASN A 284 15.21 -24.99 -6.75
N GLY A 285 15.02 -24.78 -5.45
CA GLY A 285 13.97 -25.43 -4.68
C GLY A 285 14.25 -26.93 -4.48
N TYR A 286 13.38 -27.62 -3.78
CA TYR A 286 13.47 -29.07 -3.57
C TYR A 286 12.10 -29.75 -3.65
N ARG A 287 11.42 -29.56 -4.79
CA ARG A 287 10.08 -30.10 -5.04
C ARG A 287 10.10 -31.57 -5.45
N GLU A 288 11.16 -31.98 -6.13
CA GLU A 288 11.41 -33.35 -6.54
C GLU A 288 12.63 -33.87 -5.77
N PRO A 289 12.41 -34.70 -4.73
CA PRO A 289 13.48 -35.31 -3.98
C PRO A 289 14.38 -36.17 -4.87
N TRP A 290 15.66 -36.27 -4.52
CA TRP A 290 16.63 -37.01 -5.33
C TRP A 290 16.37 -38.52 -5.24
N ASP A 291 16.24 -39.18 -6.37
CA ASP A 291 15.92 -40.60 -6.50
C ASP A 291 17.16 -41.52 -6.58
N GLY A 292 18.35 -40.98 -6.35
CA GLY A 292 19.60 -41.74 -6.50
C GLY A 292 20.01 -41.94 -7.95
N THR A 293 19.60 -41.05 -8.87
CA THR A 293 20.05 -41.06 -10.26
C THR A 293 20.90 -39.83 -10.62
N ASN A 294 21.75 -39.97 -11.62
CA ASN A 294 22.49 -38.89 -12.27
C ASN A 294 22.15 -38.94 -13.77
N ASP A 295 21.44 -37.92 -14.28
CA ASP A 295 20.88 -37.90 -15.63
C ASP A 295 20.08 -39.17 -15.98
N GLY A 296 19.25 -39.64 -15.04
CA GLY A 296 18.42 -40.84 -15.17
C GLY A 296 19.17 -42.17 -15.04
N LYS A 297 20.50 -42.14 -14.83
CA LYS A 297 21.30 -43.34 -14.56
C LYS A 297 21.46 -43.56 -13.07
N VAL A 298 21.15 -44.76 -12.60
CA VAL A 298 21.32 -45.16 -11.21
C VAL A 298 22.77 -44.98 -10.76
N VAL A 299 22.98 -44.26 -9.65
CA VAL A 299 24.33 -44.09 -9.06
C VAL A 299 24.75 -45.34 -8.28
N SER A 300 26.06 -45.58 -8.20
CA SER A 300 26.60 -46.69 -7.40
C SER A 300 26.25 -46.55 -5.92
N GLU A 301 26.07 -47.67 -5.23
CA GLU A 301 26.05 -47.68 -3.76
C GLU A 301 27.33 -47.05 -3.20
N GLY A 302 27.18 -46.30 -2.11
CA GLY A 302 28.29 -45.60 -1.49
C GLY A 302 27.90 -44.25 -0.89
N THR A 303 28.92 -43.48 -0.54
CA THR A 303 28.78 -42.18 0.13
C THR A 303 28.84 -41.04 -0.86
N PHE A 304 27.83 -40.18 -0.80
CA PHE A 304 27.68 -38.91 -1.50
C PHE A 304 27.71 -37.77 -0.48
N TYR A 305 27.90 -36.54 -0.95
CA TYR A 305 27.97 -35.35 -0.11
C TYR A 305 26.95 -34.33 -0.58
N TYR A 306 26.20 -33.74 0.35
CA TYR A 306 25.24 -32.70 0.03
C TYR A 306 25.75 -31.32 0.41
N TYR A 307 25.28 -30.34 -0.34
CA TYR A 307 25.35 -28.92 -0.06
C TYR A 307 23.94 -28.37 -0.21
N ILE A 308 23.36 -27.85 0.87
CA ILE A 308 22.04 -27.23 0.87
C ILE A 308 22.18 -25.79 1.35
N GLN A 309 21.83 -24.85 0.48
CA GLN A 309 21.77 -23.43 0.80
C GLN A 309 20.32 -23.00 0.94
N LEU A 310 19.90 -22.59 2.14
CA LEU A 310 18.57 -22.03 2.35
C LEU A 310 18.52 -20.57 1.88
N ASN A 311 17.35 -20.14 1.40
CA ASN A 311 17.06 -18.77 1.01
C ASN A 311 16.33 -18.05 2.16
N GLN A 312 17.09 -17.39 3.05
CA GLN A 312 16.57 -16.65 4.21
C GLN A 312 16.49 -15.14 3.94
N LEU A 313 15.77 -14.37 4.78
CA LEU A 313 15.63 -12.91 4.60
C LEU A 313 16.95 -12.19 4.89
N ALA A 314 17.68 -12.64 5.91
CA ALA A 314 19.00 -12.10 6.27
C ALA A 314 20.10 -12.43 5.23
N GLY A 315 19.76 -13.08 4.13
CA GLY A 315 20.67 -13.50 3.06
C GLY A 315 20.83 -15.01 2.97
N ARG A 316 21.98 -15.47 2.48
CA ARG A 316 22.32 -16.89 2.43
C ARG A 316 22.72 -17.36 3.83
N SER A 317 21.97 -18.31 4.38
CA SER A 317 22.33 -19.02 5.62
C SER A 317 23.71 -19.67 5.49
N ASP A 318 24.30 -20.13 6.59
CA ASP A 318 25.35 -21.14 6.48
C ASP A 318 24.77 -22.38 5.77
N PRO A 319 25.49 -22.97 4.80
CA PRO A 319 24.99 -24.12 4.08
C PRO A 319 24.98 -25.35 4.98
N TYR A 320 23.91 -26.13 4.90
CA TYR A 320 23.91 -27.47 5.47
C TYR A 320 24.79 -28.36 4.59
N THR A 321 25.75 -29.02 5.21
CA THR A 321 26.65 -29.94 4.53
C THR A 321 26.76 -31.23 5.31
N GLY A 322 26.99 -32.33 4.60
CA GLY A 322 27.06 -33.65 5.21
C GLY A 322 27.16 -34.73 4.15
N PHE A 323 26.88 -35.96 4.56
CA PHE A 323 26.95 -37.12 3.68
C PHE A 323 25.58 -37.82 3.56
N ILE A 324 25.42 -38.54 2.45
CA ILE A 324 24.29 -39.42 2.15
C ILE A 324 24.86 -40.78 1.78
N SER A 325 24.41 -41.83 2.45
CA SER A 325 24.72 -43.21 2.08
C SER A 325 23.60 -43.76 1.21
N VAL A 326 23.93 -44.14 -0.02
CA VAL A 326 23.01 -44.85 -0.92
C VAL A 326 23.22 -46.35 -0.73
N ILE A 327 22.18 -47.04 -0.29
CA ILE A 327 22.15 -48.50 -0.07
C ILE A 327 20.99 -49.11 -0.86
N ARG A 328 21.03 -50.39 -1.25
CA ARG A 328 19.92 -51.06 -1.95
C ARG A 328 19.73 -52.48 -1.46
#